data_AF-A0A392RHB3-F1
#
_entry.id   AF-A0A392RHB3-F1
#
_cell.length_a   1.000
_cell.length_b   1.000
_cell.length_c   1.000
_cell.angle_alpha   90.00
_cell.angle_beta   90.00
_cell.angle_gamma   90.00
#
_symmetry.space_group_name_H-M   'P 1'
#
loop_
_entity.id
_entity.type
_entity.pdbx_description
1 polymer ?
#
loop_
_entity_poly.entity_id
_entity_poly.type
_entity_poly.pdbx_seq_one_letter_code
_entity_poly.pdbx_strand_id
1 'polypeptide(L)'
;MKVSFDDYKNKYALQEELVTTLETIEAKLADVVKERDGLLQRVKELEEKILSLEGKFKYAEVTLMIEEEKEADPAGIYTESSRAELITKIFEVESTMIEAASSQFHNAVAQLRA
;
A
#
# COMPACT_ATOMS: atom_id res chain seq x y z
N MET A 1 -61.15 43.66 -20.24
CA MET A 1 -61.23 42.22 -19.90
C MET A 1 -60.12 41.37 -20.52
N LYS A 2 -59.56 41.71 -21.68
CA LYS A 2 -58.45 40.95 -22.32
C LYS A 2 -57.18 40.82 -21.47
N VAL A 3 -56.75 41.90 -20.83
CA VAL A 3 -55.50 41.95 -20.04
C VAL A 3 -55.43 40.85 -18.97
N SER A 4 -56.53 40.61 -18.22
CA SER A 4 -56.50 39.60 -17.15
C SER A 4 -56.53 38.15 -17.65
N PHE A 5 -57.01 37.92 -18.88
CA PHE A 5 -56.99 36.59 -19.50
C PHE A 5 -55.59 36.24 -20.03
N ASP A 6 -54.93 37.23 -20.65
CA ASP A 6 -53.54 37.09 -21.12
C ASP A 6 -52.58 36.84 -19.94
N ASP A 7 -52.77 37.54 -18.80
CA ASP A 7 -52.01 37.31 -17.57
C ASP A 7 -52.19 35.89 -17.02
N TYR A 8 -53.42 35.37 -17.01
CA TYR A 8 -53.71 34.01 -16.57
C TYR A 8 -53.03 32.97 -17.47
N LYS A 9 -53.08 33.17 -18.79
CA LYS A 9 -52.43 32.29 -19.76
C LYS A 9 -50.91 32.26 -19.59
N ASN A 10 -50.29 33.41 -19.35
CA ASN A 10 -48.85 33.49 -19.09
C ASN A 10 -48.47 32.78 -17.78
N LYS A 11 -49.26 32.95 -16.72
CA LYS A 11 -49.03 32.24 -15.45
C LYS A 11 -49.15 30.73 -15.61
N TYR A 12 -50.13 30.26 -16.38
CA TYR A 12 -50.30 28.84 -16.66
C TYR A 12 -49.12 28.25 -17.46
N ALA A 13 -48.65 28.96 -18.49
CA ALA A 13 -47.48 28.53 -19.26
C ALA A 13 -46.21 28.41 -18.38
N LEU A 14 -45.99 29.37 -17.48
CA LEU A 14 -44.88 29.30 -16.51
C LEU A 14 -45.04 28.13 -15.54
N GLN A 15 -46.27 27.77 -15.16
CA GLN A 15 -46.52 26.61 -14.32
C GLN A 15 -46.21 25.29 -15.05
N GLU A 16 -46.61 25.16 -16.33
CA GLU A 16 -46.27 23.98 -17.14
C GLU A 16 -44.75 23.83 -17.32
N GLU A 17 -44.04 24.93 -17.62
CA GLU A 17 -42.58 24.92 -17.74
C GLU A 17 -41.89 24.52 -16.42
N LEU A 18 -42.38 25.04 -15.29
CA LEU A 18 -41.86 24.67 -13.98
C LEU A 18 -42.07 23.18 -13.67
N VAL A 19 -43.28 22.65 -13.93
CA VAL A 19 -43.60 21.23 -13.68
C VAL A 19 -42.71 20.32 -14.53
N THR A 20 -42.61 20.57 -15.83
CA THR A 20 -41.76 19.77 -16.73
C THR A 20 -40.28 19.82 -16.36
N THR A 21 -39.80 20.98 -15.90
CA THR A 21 -38.43 21.13 -15.39
C THR A 21 -38.22 20.33 -14.12
N LEU A 22 -39.17 20.37 -13.18
CA LEU A 22 -39.11 19.60 -11.93
C LEU A 22 -39.09 18.08 -12.22
N GLU A 23 -39.99 17.59 -13.07
CA GLU A 23 -40.01 16.17 -13.47
C GLU A 23 -38.68 15.73 -14.09
N THR A 24 -38.08 16.58 -14.92
CA THR A 24 -36.77 16.31 -15.54
C THR A 24 -35.64 16.26 -14.50
N ILE A 25 -35.66 17.16 -13.52
CA ILE A 25 -34.66 17.20 -12.44
C ILE A 25 -34.83 15.99 -11.51
N GLU A 26 -36.06 15.60 -11.18
CA GLU A 26 -36.35 14.43 -10.37
C GLU A 26 -35.85 13.14 -11.02
N ALA A 27 -36.04 12.99 -12.34
CA ALA A 27 -35.50 11.86 -13.09
C ALA A 27 -33.96 11.81 -13.04
N LYS A 28 -33.28 12.94 -13.29
CA LYS A 28 -31.82 13.03 -13.19
C LYS A 28 -31.30 12.75 -11.78
N LEU A 29 -32.03 13.22 -10.76
CA LEU A 29 -31.68 12.96 -9.37
C LEU A 29 -31.76 11.47 -9.04
N ALA A 30 -32.78 10.77 -9.54
CA ALA A 30 -32.90 9.33 -9.37
C ALA A 30 -31.72 8.56 -10.00
N ASP A 31 -31.28 8.97 -11.20
CA ASP A 31 -30.13 8.37 -11.86
C ASP A 31 -28.83 8.60 -11.06
N VAL A 32 -28.56 9.82 -10.62
CA VAL A 32 -27.37 10.16 -9.82
C VAL A 32 -27.37 9.42 -8.48
N VAL A 33 -28.53 9.26 -7.85
CA VAL A 33 -28.69 8.48 -6.61
C VAL A 33 -28.30 7.03 -6.84
N LYS A 34 -28.77 6.42 -7.93
CA LYS A 34 -28.46 5.03 -8.28
C LYS A 34 -26.97 4.83 -8.57
N GLU A 35 -26.34 5.76 -9.30
CA GLU A 35 -24.90 5.72 -9.58
C GLU A 35 -24.07 5.84 -8.29
N ARG A 36 -24.41 6.79 -7.43
CA ARG A 36 -23.75 6.97 -6.13
C ARG A 36 -23.84 5.70 -5.29
N ASP A 37 -25.02 5.08 -5.20
CA ASP A 37 -25.21 3.89 -4.39
C ASP A 37 -24.40 2.69 -4.94
N GLY A 38 -24.31 2.57 -6.27
CA GLY A 38 -23.43 1.60 -6.92
C GLY A 38 -21.93 1.84 -6.64
N LEU A 39 -21.49 3.10 -6.69
CA LEU A 39 -20.12 3.47 -6.35
C LEU A 39 -19.80 3.20 -4.88
N LEU A 40 -20.72 3.51 -3.97
CA LEU A 40 -20.56 3.21 -2.54
C LEU A 40 -20.39 1.72 -2.28
N GLN A 41 -21.14 0.87 -2.99
CA GLN A 41 -20.97 -0.58 -2.90
C GLN A 41 -19.58 -1.02 -3.40
N ARG A 42 -19.14 -0.46 -4.53
CA ARG A 42 -17.82 -0.77 -5.09
C ARG A 42 -16.68 -0.35 -4.18
N VAL A 43 -16.79 0.80 -3.52
CA VAL A 43 -15.80 1.29 -2.55
C VAL A 43 -15.67 0.30 -1.39
N LYS A 44 -16.79 -0.16 -0.81
CA LYS A 44 -16.76 -1.15 0.28
C LYS A 44 -16.07 -2.46 -0.12
N GLU A 45 -16.39 -2.99 -1.30
CA GLU A 45 -15.74 -4.20 -1.82
C GLU A 45 -14.22 -4.02 -2.02
N LEU A 46 -13.79 -2.84 -2.46
CA LEU A 46 -12.39 -2.52 -2.63
C LEU A 46 -11.67 -2.39 -1.29
N GLU A 47 -12.29 -1.74 -0.30
CA GLU A 47 -11.77 -1.64 1.07
C GLU A 47 -11.57 -3.03 1.69
N GLU A 48 -12.54 -3.93 1.57
CA GLU A 48 -12.42 -5.32 2.04
C GLU A 48 -11.28 -6.07 1.34
N LYS A 49 -11.13 -5.88 0.03
CA LYS A 49 -10.05 -6.50 -0.75
C LYS A 49 -8.67 -5.97 -0.34
N ILE A 50 -8.55 -4.67 -0.09
CA ILE A 50 -7.32 -4.05 0.40
C ILE A 50 -6.93 -4.65 1.75
N LEU A 51 -7.85 -4.71 2.71
CA LEU A 51 -7.60 -5.31 4.02
C LEU A 51 -7.13 -6.77 3.92
N SER A 52 -7.76 -7.56 3.03
CA SER A 52 -7.34 -8.94 2.79
C SER A 52 -5.94 -9.04 2.21
N LEU A 53 -5.59 -8.17 1.25
CA LEU A 53 -4.27 -8.15 0.62
C LEU A 53 -3.19 -7.69 1.60
N GLU A 54 -3.45 -6.67 2.41
CA GLU A 54 -2.54 -6.20 3.46
C GLU A 54 -2.25 -7.30 4.47
N GLY A 55 -3.27 -8.05 4.90
CA GLY A 55 -3.10 -9.21 5.78
C GLY A 55 -2.23 -10.31 5.17
N LYS A 56 -2.45 -10.65 3.88
CA LYS A 56 -1.62 -11.63 3.16
C LYS A 56 -0.18 -11.15 2.97
N PHE A 57 0.00 -9.87 2.67
CA PHE A 57 1.33 -9.28 2.48
C PHE A 57 2.14 -9.35 3.77
N LYS A 58 1.55 -8.93 4.90
CA LYS A 58 2.20 -9.01 6.21
C LYS A 58 2.59 -10.44 6.59
N TYR A 59 1.71 -11.41 6.31
CA TYR A 59 2.01 -12.82 6.56
C TYR A 59 3.16 -13.34 5.67
N ALA A 60 3.14 -13.00 4.38
CA ALA A 60 4.18 -13.40 3.44
C ALA A 60 5.53 -12.76 3.76
N GLU A 61 5.56 -11.46 4.07
CA GLU A 61 6.77 -10.73 4.48
C GLU A 61 7.42 -11.39 5.70
N VAL A 62 6.64 -11.64 6.77
CA VAL A 62 7.14 -12.30 7.98
C VAL A 62 7.62 -13.72 7.70
N THR A 63 6.90 -14.47 6.85
CA THR A 63 7.26 -15.85 6.52
C THR A 63 8.57 -15.91 5.72
N LEU A 64 8.72 -15.04 4.70
CA LEU A 64 9.94 -14.95 3.89
C LEU A 64 11.14 -14.54 4.75
N MET A 65 10.98 -13.55 5.64
CA MET A 65 12.04 -13.14 6.56
C MET A 65 12.49 -14.29 7.46
N ILE A 66 11.55 -15.08 8.01
CA ILE A 66 11.87 -16.23 8.86
C ILE A 66 12.58 -17.34 8.07
N GLU A 67 12.19 -17.58 6.81
CA GLU A 67 12.85 -18.59 5.97
C GLU A 67 14.27 -18.16 5.59
N GLU A 68 14.46 -16.91 5.16
CA GLU A 68 15.78 -16.36 4.81
C GLU A 68 16.71 -16.32 6.03
N GLU A 69 16.21 -15.94 7.21
CA GLU A 69 16.98 -15.96 8.45
C GLU A 69 17.41 -17.39 8.82
N LYS A 70 16.54 -18.39 8.69
CA LYS A 70 16.89 -19.80 8.94
C LYS A 70 17.95 -20.34 7.99
N GLU A 71 17.98 -19.88 6.74
CA GLU A 71 19.01 -20.27 5.77
C GLU A 71 20.36 -19.62 6.10
N ALA A 72 20.35 -18.32 6.42
CA ALA A 72 21.56 -17.56 6.74
C ALA A 72 22.15 -17.90 8.11
N ASP A 73 21.30 -18.19 9.09
CA ASP A 73 21.66 -18.54 10.46
C ASP A 73 20.82 -19.73 10.99
N PRO A 74 21.12 -20.96 10.54
CA PRO A 74 20.39 -22.16 11.00
C PRO A 74 20.48 -22.41 12.51
N ALA A 75 21.50 -21.84 13.17
CA ALA A 75 21.73 -21.97 14.59
C ALA A 75 21.02 -20.89 15.42
N GLY A 76 20.46 -19.85 14.78
CA GLY A 76 19.79 -18.73 15.44
C GLY A 76 20.71 -17.95 16.39
N ILE A 77 22.01 -17.91 16.10
CA ILE A 77 23.02 -17.19 16.90
C ILE A 77 22.75 -15.68 16.90
N TYR A 78 22.18 -15.18 15.81
CA TYR A 78 22.05 -13.77 15.49
C TYR A 78 20.60 -13.26 15.52
N THR A 79 19.62 -14.11 15.83
CA THR A 79 18.18 -13.78 15.79
C THR A 79 17.81 -12.53 16.59
N GLU A 80 18.45 -12.31 17.73
CA GLU A 80 18.20 -11.14 18.60
C GLU A 80 19.31 -10.08 18.51
N SER A 81 20.25 -10.23 17.57
CA SER A 81 21.35 -9.28 17.43
C SER A 81 20.84 -7.99 16.80
N SER A 82 21.14 -6.88 17.45
CA SER A 82 20.94 -5.56 16.86
C SER A 82 21.85 -5.36 15.64
N ARG A 83 21.46 -4.46 14.75
CA ARG A 83 22.29 -4.08 13.59
C ARG A 83 23.70 -3.66 13.99
N ALA A 84 23.86 -2.98 15.13
CA ALA A 84 25.18 -2.56 15.62
C ALA A 84 26.04 -3.74 16.08
N GLU A 85 25.46 -4.72 16.75
CA GLU A 85 26.16 -5.95 17.17
C GLU A 85 26.59 -6.78 15.96
N LEU A 86 25.71 -6.92 14.95
CA LEU A 86 26.06 -7.61 13.70
C LEU A 86 27.23 -6.94 12.98
N ILE A 87 27.19 -5.61 12.85
CA ILE A 87 28.28 -4.83 12.24
C ILE A 87 29.58 -5.02 13.02
N THR A 88 29.52 -4.97 14.35
CA THR A 88 30.68 -5.20 15.21
C THR A 88 31.26 -6.60 14.96
N LYS A 89 30.41 -7.62 14.88
CA LYS A 89 30.84 -9.00 14.61
C LYS A 89 31.52 -9.15 13.24
N ILE A 90 30.99 -8.49 12.21
CA ILE A 90 31.59 -8.49 10.87
C ILE A 90 33.01 -7.91 10.96
N PHE A 91 33.18 -6.74 11.59
CA PHE A 91 34.51 -6.12 11.73
C PHE A 91 35.48 -6.97 12.54
N GLU A 92 35.03 -7.66 13.60
CA GLU A 92 35.87 -8.59 14.37
C GLU A 92 36.38 -9.74 13.50
N VAL A 93 35.49 -10.37 12.73
CA VAL A 93 35.83 -11.49 11.84
C VAL A 93 36.78 -11.03 10.74
N GLU A 94 36.48 -9.91 10.08
CA GLU A 94 37.33 -9.34 9.03
C GLU A 94 38.74 -9.02 9.55
N SER A 95 38.84 -8.40 10.73
CA SER A 95 40.14 -8.08 11.35
C SER A 95 40.95 -9.36 11.63
N THR A 96 40.30 -10.36 12.22
CA THR A 96 40.94 -11.65 12.52
C THR A 96 41.42 -12.36 11.25
N MET A 97 40.62 -12.34 10.18
CA MET A 97 40.99 -12.92 8.90
C MET A 97 42.20 -12.21 8.27
N ILE A 98 42.25 -10.89 8.34
CA ILE A 98 43.38 -10.10 7.83
C ILE A 98 44.67 -10.42 8.61
N GLU A 99 44.60 -10.48 9.93
CA GLU A 99 45.73 -10.82 10.79
C GLU A 99 46.27 -12.23 10.50
N ALA A 100 45.36 -13.20 10.35
CA ALA A 100 45.70 -14.57 10.00
C ALA A 100 46.37 -14.66 8.62
N ALA A 101 45.80 -14.02 7.60
CA ALA A 101 46.35 -14.00 6.25
C ALA A 101 47.72 -13.32 6.20
N SER A 102 47.89 -12.19 6.90
CA SER A 102 49.17 -11.49 7.02
C SER A 102 50.22 -12.39 7.67
N SER A 103 49.88 -13.07 8.77
CA SER A 103 50.79 -13.98 9.47
C SER A 103 51.20 -15.16 8.59
N GLN A 104 50.24 -15.75 7.85
CA GLN A 104 50.52 -16.83 6.90
C GLN A 104 51.45 -16.37 5.78
N PHE A 105 51.22 -15.17 5.23
CA PHE A 105 52.08 -14.59 4.21
C PHE A 105 53.52 -14.41 4.72
N HIS A 106 53.71 -13.81 5.89
CA HIS A 106 55.04 -13.63 6.48
C HIS A 106 55.74 -14.97 6.74
N ASN A 107 55.00 -15.98 7.20
CA ASN A 107 55.55 -17.32 7.41
C ASN A 107 56.00 -17.95 6.08
N ALA A 108 55.16 -17.92 5.04
CA ALA A 108 55.52 -18.43 3.71
C ALA A 108 56.74 -17.72 3.13
N VAL A 109 56.83 -16.40 3.28
CA VAL A 109 58.01 -15.62 2.87
C VAL A 109 59.26 -16.05 3.63
N ALA A 110 59.17 -16.31 4.93
CA ALA A 110 60.30 -16.78 5.72
C ALA A 110 60.79 -18.16 5.24
N GLN A 111 59.88 -19.08 4.93
CA GLN A 111 60.22 -20.40 4.41
C GLN A 111 60.90 -20.35 3.03
N LEU A 112 60.49 -19.43 2.15
CA LEU A 112 61.12 -19.25 0.83
C LEU A 112 62.50 -18.60 0.89
N ARG A 113 62.83 -17.93 1.99
CA ARG A 113 64.12 -17.26 2.20
C ARG A 113 65.12 -18.11 3.00
N ALA A 114 64.69 -19.27 3.49
CA ALA A 114 65.53 -20.26 4.17
C ALA A 114 66.23 -21.18 3.17
#